data_AF-A0A2H0BAI8-F1
#
_entry.id   AF-A0A2H0BAI8-F1
#
_cell.length_a   1.000
_cell.length_b   1.000
_cell.length_c   1.000
_cell.angle_alpha   90.00
_cell.angle_beta   90.00
_cell.angle_gamma   90.00
#
_symmetry.space_group_name_H-M   'P 1'
#
loop_
_entity.id
_entity.type
_entity.pdbx_description
1 polymer ?
#
loop_
_entity_poly.entity_id
_entity_poly.type
_entity_poly.pdbx_seq_one_letter_code
_entity_poly.pdbx_strand_id
1 'polypeptide(L)' 'GREIKINTLLDFLGIIFISIGGMCINEISKGCIDFYLCIFSCSFCLLLGITIIYIKYKIRN' A
#
# COMPACT_ATOMS: atom_id res chain seq x y z
N GLY A 1 -20.45 -16.02 4.27
CA GLY A 1 -20.82 -14.61 3.99
C GLY A 1 -19.83 -13.57 4.51
N ARG A 2 -19.36 -13.67 5.76
CA ARG A 2 -18.43 -12.68 6.36
C ARG A 2 -17.00 -12.72 5.80
N GLU A 3 -16.47 -13.90 5.47
CA GLU A 3 -15.12 -14.05 4.90
C GLU A 3 -14.95 -13.38 3.53
N ILE A 4 -15.99 -13.45 2.69
CA ILE A 4 -15.96 -12.83 1.35
C ILE A 4 -15.83 -11.31 1.48
N LYS A 5 -16.56 -10.68 2.42
CA LYS A 5 -16.50 -9.23 2.66
C LYS A 5 -15.13 -8.76 3.16
N ILE A 6 -14.48 -9.52 4.05
CA ILE A 6 -13.17 -9.17 4.59
C ILE A 6 -12.08 -9.28 3.51
N ASN A 7 -12.12 -10.34 2.69
CA ASN A 7 -11.15 -10.51 1.61
C ASN A 7 -11.26 -9.41 0.55
N THR A 8 -12.47 -9.03 0.14
CA THR A 8 -12.68 -7.92 -0.81
C THR A 8 -12.21 -6.58 -0.22
N LEU A 9 -12.43 -6.34 1.08
CA LEU A 9 -11.96 -5.13 1.76
C LEU A 9 -10.42 -5.07 1.80
N LEU A 10 -9.76 -6.17 2.14
CA LEU A 10 -8.31 -6.24 2.19
C LEU A 10 -7.68 -6.06 0.80
N ASP A 11 -8.29 -6.62 -0.25
CA ASP A 11 -7.84 -6.37 -1.62
C ASP A 11 -7.94 -4.91 -2.00
N PHE A 12 -9.08 -4.28 -1.69
CA PHE A 12 -9.30 -2.88 -2.01
C PHE A 12 -8.30 -1.96 -1.30
N LEU A 13 -8.07 -2.19 0.00
CA LEU A 13 -7.08 -1.44 0.78
C LEU A 13 -5.66 -1.68 0.26
N GLY A 14 -5.28 -2.93 -0.03
CA GLY A 14 -3.95 -3.26 -0.55
C GLY A 14 -3.65 -2.55 -1.87
N ILE A 15 -4.60 -2.56 -2.81
CA ILE A 15 -4.45 -1.89 -4.12
C ILE A 15 -4.33 -0.37 -3.94
N ILE A 16 -5.11 0.24 -3.05
CA ILE A 16 -5.04 1.68 -2.77
C ILE A 16 -3.63 2.06 -2.28
N PHE A 17 -3.12 1.37 -1.26
CA PHE A 17 -1.81 1.69 -0.69
C PHE A 17 -0.67 1.48 -1.70
N ILE A 18 -0.73 0.43 -2.52
CA ILE A 18 0.25 0.20 -3.59
C ILE A 18 0.18 1.30 -4.66
N SER A 19 -1.02 1.70 -5.06
CA SER A 19 -1.21 2.74 -6.08
C SER A 19 -0.73 4.10 -5.59
N ILE A 20 -1.04 4.46 -4.34
CA ILE A 20 -0.54 5.69 -3.71
C ILE A 20 0.98 5.66 -3.59
N GLY A 21 1.57 4.54 -3.14
CA GLY A 21 3.01 4.35 -3.07
C GLY A 21 3.69 4.52 -4.45
N GLY A 22 3.10 3.95 -5.50
CA GLY A 22 3.59 4.10 -6.88
C GLY A 22 3.50 5.54 -7.42
N MET A 23 2.39 6.23 -7.17
CA MET A 23 2.26 7.66 -7.51
C MET A 23 3.26 8.52 -6.76
N CYS A 24 3.48 8.23 -5.47
CA CYS A 24 4.44 8.91 -4.62
C CYS A 24 5.87 8.78 -5.18
N ILE A 25 6.27 7.58 -5.62
CA ILE A 25 7.57 7.38 -6.28
C ILE A 25 7.68 8.21 -7.57
N ASN A 26 6.61 8.30 -8.36
CA ASN A 26 6.60 9.13 -9.56
C ASN A 26 6.74 10.63 -9.26
N GLU A 27 6.23 11.10 -8.12
CA GLU A 27 6.41 12.49 -7.67
C GLU A 27 7.83 12.76 -7.17
N ILE A 28 8.51 11.78 -6.55
CA ILE A 28 9.94 11.92 -6.20
C ILE A 28 10.76 12.28 -7.45
N SER A 29 10.48 11.64 -8.59
CA SER A 29 11.16 11.91 -9.87
C SER A 29 10.94 13.33 -10.41
N LYS A 30 9.91 14.04 -9.96
CA LYS A 30 9.58 15.41 -10.40
C LYS A 30 10.18 16.51 -9.51
N GLY A 31 10.80 16.12 -8.39
CA GLY A 31 11.38 17.04 -7.41
C GLY A 31 10.47 17.21 -6.20
N CYS A 32 10.74 16.44 -5.15
CA CYS A 32 10.12 16.64 -3.84
C CYS A 32 10.84 17.75 -3.06
N ILE A 33 10.07 18.51 -2.27
CA ILE A 33 10.60 19.56 -1.36
C ILE A 33 11.57 18.94 -0.36
N ASP A 34 11.21 17.78 0.22
CA ASP A 34 12.05 16.99 1.12
C ASP A 34 12.19 15.56 0.62
N PHE A 35 13.30 15.29 -0.09
CA PHE A 35 13.57 13.99 -0.72
C PHE A 35 13.48 12.81 0.26
N TYR A 36 14.07 12.95 1.45
CA TYR A 36 14.06 11.90 2.47
C TYR A 36 12.66 11.65 3.04
N LEU A 37 11.88 12.71 3.27
CA LEU A 37 10.51 12.59 3.76
C LEU A 37 9.62 11.90 2.73
N CYS A 38 9.77 12.25 1.46
CA CYS A 38 9.02 11.61 0.38
C CYS A 38 9.37 10.13 0.25
N ILE A 39 10.66 9.75 0.23
CA ILE A 39 11.06 8.33 0.18
C ILE A 39 10.48 7.56 1.37
N PHE A 40 10.58 8.12 2.57
CA PHE A 40 10.05 7.47 3.77
C PHE A 40 8.54 7.25 3.66
N SER A 41 7.79 8.28 3.24
CA SER A 41 6.34 8.19 3.04
C SER A 41 5.94 7.17 1.97
N CYS A 42 6.60 7.18 0.80
CA CYS A 42 6.30 6.23 -0.28
C CYS A 42 6.62 4.79 0.14
N SER A 43 7.75 4.58 0.81
CA SER A 43 8.17 3.27 1.31
C SER A 43 7.20 2.75 2.36
N PHE A 44 6.73 3.62 3.26
CA PHE A 44 5.73 3.28 4.26
C PHE A 44 4.39 2.87 3.63
N CYS A 45 3.91 3.59 2.61
CA CYS A 45 2.69 3.21 1.88
C CYS A 45 2.81 1.84 1.22
N LEU A 46 3.94 1.54 0.58
CA LEU A 46 4.18 0.23 -0.04
C LEU A 46 4.23 -0.89 1.01
N LEU A 47 4.90 -0.67 2.14
CA LEU A 47 4.97 -1.64 3.24
C LEU A 47 3.59 -1.95 3.81
N LEU A 48 2.72 -0.93 3.97
CA LEU A 48 1.34 -1.15 4.40
C LEU A 48 0.56 -1.98 3.38
N GLY A 49 0.69 -1.69 2.09
CA GLY A 49 0.04 -2.47 1.02
C GLY A 49 0.46 -3.95 1.04
N ILE A 50 1.77 -4.21 1.16
CA ILE A 50 2.31 -5.58 1.25
C ILE A 50 1.81 -6.27 2.54
N THR A 51 1.79 -5.55 3.66
CA THR A 51 1.32 -6.08 4.95
C THR A 51 -0.15 -6.50 4.88
N ILE A 52 -0.99 -5.72 4.22
CA ILE A 52 -2.41 -6.04 4.03
C ILE A 52 -2.58 -7.30 3.17
N ILE A 53 -1.81 -7.43 2.09
CA ILE A 53 -1.80 -8.63 1.24
C ILE A 53 -1.33 -9.85 2.05
N TYR A 54 -0.32 -9.68 2.89
CA TYR A 54 0.17 -10.74 3.78
C TYR A 54 -0.89 -11.16 4.81
N ILE A 55 -1.58 -10.21 5.44
CA ILE A 55 -2.69 -10.48 6.35
C ILE A 55 -3.80 -11.26 5.63
N LYS A 56 -4.16 -10.87 4.41
CA LYS A 56 -5.11 -11.61 3.57
C LYS A 56 -4.65 -13.05 3.34
N TYR A 57 -3.38 -13.25 3.00
CA TYR A 57 -2.82 -14.59 2.80
C TYR A 57 -2.90 -15.43 4.08
N LYS A 58 -2.59 -14.83 5.23
CA LYS A 58 -2.66 -15.50 6.55
C LYS A 58 -4.09 -15.81 7.00
N ILE A 59 -5.08 -14.99 6.64
CA ILE A 59 -6.51 -15.26 6.95
C ILE A 59 -7.04 -16.40 6.08
N ARG A 60 -6.53 -16.53 4.84
CA ARG A 60 -6.96 -17.57 3.90
C ARG A 60 -6.40 -18.97 4.23
N ASN A 61 -5.28 -19.02 4.94
CA ASN A 61 -4.55 -20.26 5.27
C ASN A 61 -4.83 -20.70 6.70
#